data_AF-A0A9P6TWF2-F1
#
_entry.id   AF-A0A9P6TWF2-F1
#
_cell.length_a   1.000
_cell.length_b   1.000
_cell.length_c   1.000
_cell.angle_alpha   90.00
_cell.angle_beta   90.00
_cell.angle_gamma   90.00
#
_symmetry.space_group_name_H-M   'P 1'
#
loop_
_entity.id
_entity.type
_entity.pdbx_description
1 polymer ?
#
loop_
_entity_poly.entity_id
_entity_poly.type
_entity_poly.pdbx_seq_one_letter_code
_entity_poly.pdbx_strand_id
1 'polypeptide(L)'
;MSKSPAGSIYRHDPELEASVGKGGIDYTRVNLLRNTTVAKLYEDALRYEPGTSISSTGALVTSSGKKTGRSPRDKRIVDEETTQEDIWWGPVNTKMSEHAFLINHERAVDYLNTRERLYVFDGFAGWDPRYRLKIRVVCARAYHSLFMHNMLIRPTEEELKNYGEPDFTILNAGAFPANRYTTGMTSNTSVSINFKLRQMVILGTEYAGEMKKGVFTIMHYLMPKAGVLSLHSSANQGLDGDTSLFFGLSGTGKTTLSADPARALIGDDEH
;
A
#
# COMPACT_ATOMS: atom_id res chain seq x y z
N MET A 1 -44.61 2.50 11.96
CA MET A 1 -43.26 1.91 12.15
C MET A 1 -42.34 2.53 11.11
N SER A 2 -41.64 3.60 11.51
CA SER A 2 -40.73 4.35 10.65
C SER A 2 -39.48 3.53 10.35
N LYS A 3 -39.19 3.29 9.07
CA LYS A 3 -37.89 2.80 8.63
C LYS A 3 -36.84 3.84 9.01
N SER A 4 -35.97 3.50 9.96
CA SER A 4 -34.73 4.22 10.21
C SER A 4 -33.87 4.14 8.95
N PRO A 5 -33.38 5.25 8.38
CA PRO A 5 -32.41 5.18 7.30
C PRO A 5 -31.07 4.76 7.93
N ALA A 6 -30.64 3.52 7.67
CA ALA A 6 -29.27 3.13 7.93
C ALA A 6 -28.38 4.00 7.03
N GLY A 7 -27.61 4.90 7.64
CA GLY A 7 -26.76 5.85 6.94
C GLY A 7 -25.69 5.16 6.11
N SER A 8 -25.95 4.95 4.82
CA SER A 8 -24.89 4.89 3.82
C SER A 8 -24.43 6.33 3.58
N ILE A 9 -23.37 6.74 4.27
CA ILE A 9 -22.70 8.00 4.00
C ILE A 9 -21.95 7.83 2.67
N TYR A 10 -22.70 7.90 1.56
CA TYR A 10 -22.11 8.24 0.25
C TYR A 10 -21.70 9.71 0.37
N ARG A 11 -20.45 9.97 0.76
CA ARG A 11 -19.88 11.30 0.58
C ARG A 11 -19.41 11.36 -0.86
N HIS A 12 -20.20 12.02 -1.70
CA HIS A 12 -19.75 12.46 -3.00
C HIS A 12 -18.45 13.26 -2.79
N ASP A 13 -17.38 12.81 -3.41
CA ASP A 13 -16.04 13.39 -3.29
C ASP A 13 -15.49 13.57 -4.71
N PRO A 14 -15.84 14.69 -5.37
CA PRO A 14 -15.52 14.88 -6.79
C PRO A 14 -14.01 14.82 -7.07
N GLU A 15 -13.18 15.27 -6.12
CA GLU A 15 -11.73 15.23 -6.28
C GLU A 15 -11.19 13.80 -6.22
N LEU A 16 -11.66 13.00 -5.25
CA LEU A 16 -11.32 11.58 -5.20
C LEU A 16 -11.78 10.87 -6.47
N GLU A 17 -13.05 11.04 -6.84
CA GLU A 17 -13.69 10.39 -7.99
C GLU A 17 -12.94 10.71 -9.28
N ALA A 18 -12.61 11.99 -9.52
CA ALA A 18 -11.81 12.39 -10.67
C ALA A 18 -10.42 11.75 -10.66
N SER A 19 -9.75 11.70 -9.50
CA SER A 19 -8.40 11.16 -9.38
C SER A 19 -8.37 9.63 -9.57
N VAL A 20 -9.27 8.87 -8.96
CA VAL A 20 -9.34 7.41 -9.20
C VAL A 20 -9.87 7.07 -10.59
N GLY A 21 -10.74 7.94 -11.15
CA GLY A 21 -11.24 7.83 -12.52
C GLY A 21 -10.14 7.95 -13.57
N LYS A 22 -9.13 8.81 -13.35
CA LYS A 22 -7.92 8.85 -14.20
C LYS A 22 -7.16 7.51 -14.22
N GLY A 23 -7.28 6.72 -13.15
CA GLY A 23 -6.76 5.37 -13.05
C GLY A 23 -7.68 4.28 -13.60
N GLY A 24 -8.78 4.63 -14.29
CA GLY A 24 -9.70 3.68 -14.91
C GLY A 24 -10.79 3.13 -14.00
N ILE A 25 -10.86 3.54 -12.72
CA ILE A 25 -11.92 3.10 -11.82
C ILE A 25 -13.26 3.74 -12.19
N ASP A 26 -14.27 2.91 -12.46
CA ASP A 26 -15.64 3.36 -12.73
C ASP A 26 -16.38 3.62 -11.41
N TYR A 27 -16.11 4.80 -10.84
CA TYR A 27 -16.72 5.26 -9.59
C TYR A 27 -18.23 5.50 -9.69
N THR A 28 -18.83 5.44 -10.89
CA THR A 28 -20.29 5.53 -11.05
C THR A 28 -20.99 4.21 -10.74
N ARG A 29 -20.25 3.10 -10.80
CA ARG A 29 -20.76 1.74 -10.55
C ARG A 29 -20.27 1.14 -9.23
N VAL A 30 -19.11 1.61 -8.75
CA VAL A 30 -18.46 1.06 -7.57
C VAL A 30 -18.52 2.04 -6.41
N ASN A 31 -18.93 1.57 -5.23
CA ASN A 31 -18.95 2.42 -4.04
C ASN A 31 -17.54 2.65 -3.49
N LEU A 32 -17.10 3.91 -3.43
CA LEU A 32 -15.79 4.28 -2.90
C LEU A 32 -15.88 4.61 -1.41
N LEU A 33 -15.12 3.87 -0.61
CA LEU A 33 -15.05 4.02 0.84
C LEU A 33 -13.69 4.63 1.25
N ARG A 34 -13.59 5.97 1.15
CA ARG A 34 -12.36 6.74 1.43
C ARG A 34 -12.07 6.86 2.93
N ASN A 35 -10.84 6.55 3.33
CA ASN A 35 -10.30 6.64 4.70
C ASN A 35 -11.30 6.15 5.76
N THR A 36 -11.90 4.99 5.47
CA THR A 36 -12.96 4.38 6.28
C THR A 36 -12.48 4.14 7.71
N THR A 37 -13.38 4.34 8.67
CA THR A 37 -13.07 4.14 10.09
C THR A 37 -12.65 2.70 10.38
N VAL A 38 -11.76 2.51 11.36
CA VAL A 38 -11.30 1.17 11.78
C VAL A 38 -12.48 0.27 12.15
N ALA A 39 -13.46 0.79 12.90
CA ALA A 39 -14.65 0.03 13.28
C ALA A 39 -15.42 -0.49 12.05
N LYS A 40 -15.60 0.36 11.04
CA LYS A 40 -16.28 -0.03 9.80
C LYS A 40 -15.46 -1.02 8.97
N LEU A 41 -14.14 -0.88 8.93
CA LEU A 41 -13.25 -1.85 8.29
C LEU A 41 -13.33 -3.22 8.98
N TYR A 42 -13.45 -3.27 10.31
CA TYR A 42 -13.68 -4.52 11.06
C TYR A 42 -15.03 -5.15 10.68
N GLU A 43 -16.13 -4.37 10.71
CA GLU A 43 -17.46 -4.85 10.33
C GLU A 43 -17.47 -5.42 8.92
N ASP A 44 -16.89 -4.70 7.97
CA ASP A 44 -16.91 -5.08 6.57
C ASP A 44 -16.01 -6.30 6.32
N ALA A 45 -14.84 -6.39 6.98
CA ALA A 45 -14.01 -7.57 6.89
C ALA A 45 -14.73 -8.82 7.43
N LEU A 46 -15.36 -8.73 8.62
CA LEU A 46 -16.10 -9.85 9.21
C LEU A 46 -17.31 -10.28 8.37
N ARG A 47 -17.93 -9.33 7.66
CA ARG A 47 -19.15 -9.59 6.88
C ARG A 47 -18.85 -10.09 5.47
N TYR A 48 -17.82 -9.57 4.83
CA TYR A 48 -17.60 -9.77 3.39
C TYR A 48 -16.30 -10.51 3.06
N GLU A 49 -15.40 -10.76 4.02
CA GLU A 49 -14.14 -11.47 3.79
C GLU A 49 -14.15 -12.84 4.49
N PRO A 50 -14.34 -13.94 3.74
CA PRO A 50 -14.35 -15.28 4.32
C PRO A 50 -13.04 -15.61 5.05
N GLY A 51 -13.17 -16.24 6.22
CA GLY A 51 -12.03 -16.61 7.06
C GLY A 51 -11.52 -15.48 7.96
N THR A 52 -12.20 -14.33 7.98
CA THR A 52 -11.94 -13.28 8.96
C THR A 52 -12.64 -13.58 10.30
N SER A 53 -11.94 -13.31 11.40
CA SER A 53 -12.46 -13.46 12.77
C SER A 53 -11.87 -12.41 13.71
N ILE A 54 -12.39 -12.32 14.93
CA ILE A 54 -11.82 -11.48 15.99
C ILE A 54 -11.13 -12.40 17.00
N SER A 55 -9.89 -12.08 17.38
CA SER A 55 -9.19 -12.79 18.46
C SER A 55 -9.80 -12.48 19.83
N SER A 56 -9.40 -13.23 20.86
CA SER A 56 -9.79 -12.93 22.25
C SER A 56 -9.34 -11.55 22.75
N THR A 57 -8.36 -10.93 22.10
CA THR A 57 -7.84 -9.59 22.43
C THR A 57 -8.46 -8.49 21.57
N GLY A 58 -9.43 -8.81 20.71
CA GLY A 58 -10.09 -7.83 19.85
C GLY A 58 -9.36 -7.55 18.53
N ALA A 59 -8.27 -8.27 18.20
CA ALA A 59 -7.56 -8.08 16.95
C ALA A 59 -8.28 -8.77 15.78
N LEU A 60 -8.35 -8.10 14.63
CA LEU A 60 -8.85 -8.71 13.39
C LEU A 60 -7.86 -9.75 12.88
N VAL A 61 -8.29 -11.00 12.79
CA VAL A 61 -7.55 -12.12 12.20
C VAL A 61 -8.05 -12.33 10.78
N THR A 62 -7.14 -12.43 9.82
CA THR A 62 -7.45 -12.57 8.40
C THR A 62 -6.44 -13.48 7.70
N SER A 63 -6.78 -13.92 6.49
CA SER A 63 -5.92 -14.73 5.64
C SER A 63 -5.37 -13.91 4.46
N SER A 64 -4.06 -14.07 4.21
CA SER A 64 -3.36 -13.58 3.01
C SER A 64 -3.48 -14.54 1.82
N GLY A 65 -4.37 -15.52 1.91
CA GLY A 65 -4.62 -16.50 0.86
C GLY A 65 -3.44 -17.45 0.69
N LYS A 66 -3.09 -17.76 -0.57
CA LYS A 66 -2.02 -18.72 -0.89
C LYS A 66 -0.61 -18.21 -0.59
N LYS A 67 -0.42 -16.88 -0.60
CA LYS A 67 0.89 -16.24 -0.40
C LYS A 67 0.94 -15.69 1.03
N THR A 68 1.67 -16.36 1.91
CA THR A 68 1.81 -15.98 3.32
C THR A 68 3.00 -15.06 3.60
N GLY A 69 3.68 -14.61 2.54
CA GLY A 69 4.87 -13.78 2.61
C GLY A 69 5.15 -13.11 1.27
N ARG A 70 6.28 -12.38 1.22
CA ARG A 70 6.70 -11.68 0.01
C ARG A 70 6.92 -12.64 -1.16
N SER A 71 6.75 -12.13 -2.37
CA SER A 71 7.08 -12.80 -3.63
C SER A 71 8.19 -12.04 -4.38
N PRO A 72 9.46 -12.06 -3.91
CA PRO A 72 10.54 -11.27 -4.52
C PRO A 72 10.75 -11.56 -6.01
N ARG A 73 10.56 -12.81 -6.44
CA ARG A 73 10.68 -13.24 -7.84
C ARG A 73 9.55 -12.73 -8.75
N ASP A 74 8.49 -12.17 -8.17
CA ASP A 74 7.33 -11.62 -8.88
C ASP A 74 7.32 -10.07 -8.85
N LYS A 75 8.31 -9.44 -8.19
CA LYS A 75 8.50 -7.99 -8.20
C LYS A 75 9.07 -7.54 -9.55
N ARG A 76 8.52 -6.47 -10.11
CA ARG A 76 8.93 -5.90 -11.41
C ARG A 76 8.99 -4.38 -11.34
N ILE A 77 9.90 -3.79 -12.09
CA ILE A 77 9.99 -2.35 -12.29
C ILE A 77 9.97 -2.08 -13.79
N VAL A 78 9.17 -1.11 -14.21
CA VAL A 78 9.08 -0.71 -15.62
C VAL A 78 10.42 -0.12 -16.06
N ASP A 79 10.94 -0.63 -17.18
CA ASP A 79 12.11 -0.10 -17.87
C ASP A 79 11.63 1.08 -18.73
N GLU A 80 11.73 2.29 -18.18
CA GLU A 80 11.33 3.54 -18.84
C GLU A 80 12.44 4.59 -18.72
N GLU A 81 12.41 5.57 -19.62
CA GLU A 81 13.50 6.49 -19.89
C GLU A 81 13.95 7.36 -18.71
N THR A 82 13.06 7.67 -17.76
CA THR A 82 13.36 8.58 -16.64
C THR A 82 14.08 7.90 -15.47
N THR A 83 14.03 6.57 -15.38
CA THR A 83 14.65 5.79 -14.30
C THR A 83 15.65 4.74 -14.78
N GLN A 84 15.78 4.52 -16.10
CA GLN A 84 16.59 3.45 -16.70
C GLN A 84 18.04 3.41 -16.19
N GLU A 85 18.69 4.57 -16.09
CA GLU A 85 20.10 4.68 -15.66
C GLU A 85 20.26 4.69 -14.13
N ASP A 86 19.18 4.97 -13.39
CA ASP A 86 19.22 5.00 -11.92
C ASP A 86 18.98 3.62 -11.31
N ILE A 87 18.20 2.76 -11.98
CA ILE A 87 17.79 1.47 -11.42
C ILE A 87 18.92 0.46 -11.56
N TRP A 88 19.31 -0.13 -10.43
CA TRP A 88 20.23 -1.26 -10.42
C TRP A 88 19.53 -2.56 -10.87
N TRP A 89 19.52 -2.80 -12.17
CA TRP A 89 18.85 -3.94 -12.79
C TRP A 89 19.48 -5.28 -12.41
N GLY A 90 18.64 -6.29 -12.14
CA GLY A 90 19.11 -7.62 -11.76
C GLY A 90 18.01 -8.51 -11.18
N PRO A 91 18.38 -9.57 -10.44
CA PRO A 91 17.41 -10.52 -9.87
C PRO A 91 16.49 -9.90 -8.80
N VAL A 92 16.87 -8.74 -8.22
CA VAL A 92 16.05 -7.98 -7.27
C VAL A 92 15.13 -7.00 -8.00
N ASN A 93 15.68 -6.24 -8.94
CA ASN A 93 14.96 -5.27 -9.77
C ASN A 93 14.82 -5.84 -11.17
N THR A 94 13.78 -6.65 -11.38
CA THR A 94 13.53 -7.30 -12.68
C THR A 94 12.78 -6.36 -13.61
N LYS A 95 13.31 -6.17 -14.82
CA LYS A 95 12.74 -5.33 -15.88
C LYS A 95 11.35 -5.81 -16.30
N MET A 96 10.51 -4.85 -16.67
CA MET A 96 9.20 -5.04 -17.29
C MET A 96 9.01 -3.95 -18.35
N SER A 97 8.41 -4.28 -19.50
CA SER A 97 8.05 -3.25 -20.48
C SER A 97 6.83 -2.46 -20.01
N GLU A 98 6.73 -1.20 -20.43
CA GLU A 98 5.55 -0.36 -20.15
C GLU A 98 4.26 -1.02 -20.65
N HIS A 99 4.28 -1.66 -21.83
CA HIS A 99 3.13 -2.40 -22.36
C HIS A 99 2.68 -3.55 -21.43
N ALA A 100 3.62 -4.34 -20.89
CA ALA A 100 3.28 -5.41 -19.95
C ALA A 100 2.71 -4.86 -18.64
N PHE A 101 3.22 -3.70 -18.16
CA PHE A 101 2.65 -3.00 -17.02
C PHE A 101 1.22 -2.55 -17.30
N LEU A 102 0.94 -1.93 -18.46
CA LEU A 102 -0.40 -1.49 -18.84
C LEU A 102 -1.39 -2.66 -18.93
N ILE A 103 -0.96 -3.83 -19.42
CA ILE A 103 -1.80 -5.04 -19.36
C ILE A 103 -2.15 -5.40 -17.91
N ASN A 104 -1.18 -5.38 -16.99
CA ASN A 104 -1.45 -5.66 -15.57
C ASN A 104 -2.32 -4.58 -14.92
N HIS A 105 -2.13 -3.31 -15.28
CA HIS A 105 -2.97 -2.20 -14.86
C HIS A 105 -4.42 -2.43 -15.26
N GLU A 106 -4.69 -2.65 -16.55
CA GLU A 106 -6.05 -2.91 -17.06
C GLU A 106 -6.69 -4.11 -16.36
N ARG A 107 -5.94 -5.20 -16.16
CA ARG A 107 -6.44 -6.37 -15.41
C ARG A 107 -6.81 -6.05 -13.97
N ALA A 108 -6.04 -5.19 -13.30
CA ALA A 108 -6.35 -4.75 -11.95
C ALA A 108 -7.61 -3.88 -11.94
N VAL A 109 -7.71 -2.93 -12.86
CA VAL A 109 -8.87 -2.05 -13.04
C VAL A 109 -10.14 -2.85 -13.33
N ASP A 110 -10.11 -3.78 -14.30
CA ASP A 110 -11.22 -4.66 -14.63
C ASP A 110 -11.74 -5.40 -13.40
N TYR A 111 -10.82 -6.00 -12.63
CA TYR A 111 -11.18 -6.70 -11.40
C TYR A 111 -11.80 -5.75 -10.36
N LEU A 112 -11.17 -4.61 -10.10
CA LEU A 112 -11.63 -3.63 -9.11
C LEU A 112 -13.01 -3.08 -9.50
N ASN A 113 -13.26 -2.85 -10.79
CA ASN A 113 -14.55 -2.38 -11.32
C ASN A 113 -15.67 -3.43 -11.24
N THR A 114 -15.34 -4.71 -11.04
CA THR A 114 -16.35 -5.76 -10.79
C THR A 114 -16.77 -5.85 -9.31
N ARG A 115 -16.16 -5.07 -8.41
CA ARG A 115 -16.49 -5.08 -6.99
C ARG A 115 -17.67 -4.17 -6.71
N GLU A 116 -18.51 -4.52 -5.73
CA GLU A 116 -19.56 -3.61 -5.25
C GLU A 116 -18.98 -2.38 -4.54
N ARG A 117 -17.82 -2.55 -3.90
CA ARG A 117 -17.15 -1.52 -3.09
C ARG A 117 -15.65 -1.62 -3.22
N LEU A 118 -15.00 -0.47 -3.14
CA LEU A 118 -13.55 -0.34 -3.03
C LEU A 118 -13.22 0.52 -1.81
N TYR A 119 -12.14 0.16 -1.13
CA TYR A 119 -11.59 0.96 -0.06
C TYR A 119 -10.46 1.80 -0.62
N VAL A 120 -10.56 3.11 -0.40
CA VAL A 120 -9.49 4.04 -0.73
C VAL A 120 -8.86 4.52 0.57
N PHE A 121 -7.54 4.37 0.70
CA PHE A 121 -6.81 4.91 1.83
C PHE A 121 -5.75 5.90 1.34
N ASP A 122 -5.91 7.16 1.75
CA ASP A 122 -4.93 8.22 1.57
C ASP A 122 -4.09 8.34 2.85
N GLY A 123 -2.77 8.20 2.70
CA GLY A 123 -1.80 8.33 3.78
C GLY A 123 -0.52 9.02 3.33
N PHE A 124 0.40 9.20 4.28
CA PHE A 124 1.74 9.72 4.00
C PHE A 124 2.83 8.69 4.28
N ALA A 125 3.83 8.64 3.41
CA ALA A 125 5.07 7.92 3.65
C ALA A 125 6.20 8.94 3.95
N GLY A 126 6.87 8.78 5.09
CA GLY A 126 7.84 9.75 5.61
C GLY A 126 7.22 10.77 6.56
N TRP A 127 7.81 10.93 7.76
CA TRP A 127 7.25 11.78 8.82
C TRP A 127 7.49 13.28 8.59
N ASP A 128 8.65 13.64 8.04
CA ASP A 128 9.00 15.03 7.77
C ASP A 128 8.18 15.58 6.57
N PRO A 129 7.37 16.64 6.76
CA PRO A 129 6.55 17.23 5.69
C PRO A 129 7.33 17.67 4.45
N ARG A 130 8.65 17.92 4.56
CA ARG A 130 9.50 18.29 3.42
C ARG A 130 9.74 17.12 2.46
N TYR A 131 9.70 15.90 2.96
CA TYR A 131 10.04 14.68 2.22
C TYR A 131 8.89 13.69 2.11
N ARG A 132 7.77 13.94 2.80
CA ARG A 132 6.63 13.03 2.80
C ARG A 132 6.02 12.88 1.42
N LEU A 133 5.64 11.66 1.08
CA LEU A 133 4.91 11.34 -0.15
C LEU A 133 3.45 11.05 0.17
N LYS A 134 2.54 11.61 -0.64
CA LYS A 134 1.12 11.24 -0.64
C LYS A 134 0.93 9.89 -1.34
N ILE A 135 0.57 8.87 -0.56
CA ILE A 135 0.26 7.53 -1.08
C ILE A 135 -1.24 7.29 -1.04
N ARG A 136 -1.84 7.05 -2.21
CA ARG A 136 -3.22 6.58 -2.34
C ARG A 136 -3.23 5.08 -2.59
N VAL A 137 -4.01 4.35 -1.81
CA VAL A 137 -4.21 2.90 -1.97
C VAL A 137 -5.65 2.64 -2.36
N VAL A 138 -5.87 2.00 -3.50
CA VAL A 138 -7.19 1.52 -3.95
C VAL A 138 -7.20 0.00 -3.86
N CYS A 139 -8.09 -0.58 -3.07
CA CYS A 139 -8.10 -2.01 -2.81
C CYS A 139 -9.51 -2.58 -2.64
N ALA A 140 -9.67 -3.87 -2.93
CA ALA A 140 -10.96 -4.56 -2.84
C ALA A 140 -11.33 -5.05 -1.43
N ARG A 141 -10.37 -5.11 -0.50
CA ARG A 141 -10.53 -5.71 0.84
C ARG A 141 -10.34 -4.68 1.94
N ALA A 142 -11.23 -4.70 2.93
CA ALA A 142 -11.13 -3.91 4.15
C ALA A 142 -9.84 -4.23 4.92
N TYR A 143 -9.41 -5.50 4.93
CA TYR A 143 -8.11 -5.91 5.48
C TYR A 143 -6.95 -5.08 4.92
N HIS A 144 -6.88 -4.89 3.59
CA HIS A 144 -5.78 -4.17 2.96
C HIS A 144 -5.79 -2.68 3.31
N SER A 145 -6.97 -2.06 3.35
CA SER A 145 -7.11 -0.67 3.79
C SER A 145 -6.73 -0.50 5.27
N LEU A 146 -7.19 -1.40 6.15
CA LEU A 146 -6.84 -1.38 7.58
C LEU A 146 -5.34 -1.58 7.80
N PHE A 147 -4.71 -2.46 7.01
CA PHE A 147 -3.27 -2.65 7.07
C PHE A 147 -2.53 -1.36 6.72
N MET A 148 -2.92 -0.66 5.65
CA MET A 148 -2.27 0.59 5.26
C MET A 148 -2.59 1.75 6.22
N HIS A 149 -3.77 1.75 6.84
CA HIS A 149 -4.09 2.64 7.97
C HIS A 149 -3.11 2.50 9.13
N ASN A 150 -2.63 1.28 9.40
CA ASN A 150 -1.67 1.02 10.46
C ASN A 150 -0.22 1.32 10.07
N MET A 151 0.14 1.15 8.78
CA MET A 151 1.53 1.25 8.32
C MET A 151 1.94 2.65 7.85
N LEU A 152 1.01 3.42 7.27
CA LEU A 152 1.29 4.78 6.82
C LEU A 152 0.91 5.81 7.89
N ILE A 153 1.47 7.00 7.74
CA ILE A 153 1.08 8.14 8.57
C ILE A 153 -0.32 8.57 8.16
N ARG A 154 -1.20 8.65 9.15
CA ARG A 154 -2.60 9.01 8.96
C ARG A 154 -2.71 10.53 8.80
N PRO A 155 -3.36 11.02 7.74
CA PRO A 155 -3.65 12.44 7.64
C PRO A 155 -4.59 12.86 8.76
N THR A 156 -4.45 14.10 9.20
CA THR A 156 -5.50 14.78 9.97
C THR A 156 -6.75 14.98 9.09
N GLU A 157 -7.88 15.32 9.69
CA GLU A 157 -9.11 15.62 8.92
C GLU A 157 -8.90 16.78 7.93
N GLU A 158 -8.14 17.80 8.33
CA GLU A 158 -7.81 18.94 7.47
C GLU A 158 -6.88 18.54 6.33
N GLU A 159 -5.84 17.75 6.60
CA GLU A 159 -4.95 17.25 5.55
C GLU A 159 -5.66 16.30 4.57
N LEU A 160 -6.61 15.50 5.05
CA LEU A 160 -7.39 14.62 4.21
C LEU A 160 -8.34 15.41 3.30
N LYS A 161 -8.97 16.46 3.84
CA LYS A 161 -9.83 17.39 3.08
C LYS A 161 -9.03 18.12 2.00
N ASN A 162 -7.77 18.47 2.28
CA ASN A 162 -6.88 19.18 1.38
C ASN A 162 -5.82 18.27 0.71
N TYR A 163 -6.09 16.97 0.61
CA TYR A 163 -5.08 15.99 0.18
C TYR A 163 -4.63 16.19 -1.27
N GLY A 164 -5.58 16.53 -2.15
CA GLY A 164 -5.36 16.71 -3.58
C GLY A 164 -4.93 15.41 -4.28
N GLU A 165 -4.12 15.54 -5.34
CA GLU A 165 -3.59 14.41 -6.11
C GLU A 165 -2.48 13.66 -5.34
N PRO A 166 -2.45 12.32 -5.36
CA PRO A 166 -1.39 11.55 -4.73
C PRO A 166 -0.06 11.66 -5.50
N ASP A 167 1.06 11.52 -4.80
CA ASP A 167 2.38 11.37 -5.41
C ASP A 167 2.59 9.96 -5.95
N PHE A 168 1.91 8.96 -5.39
CA PHE A 168 1.92 7.59 -5.90
C PHE A 168 0.59 6.90 -5.61
N THR A 169 0.10 6.10 -6.57
CA THR A 169 -1.13 5.30 -6.41
C THR A 169 -0.83 3.81 -6.44
N ILE A 170 -1.38 3.05 -5.50
CA ILE A 170 -1.32 1.59 -5.44
C ILE A 170 -2.68 1.03 -5.79
N LEU A 171 -2.76 0.26 -6.88
CA LEU A 171 -3.92 -0.56 -7.22
C LEU A 171 -3.70 -1.99 -6.71
N ASN A 172 -4.34 -2.32 -5.58
CA ASN A 172 -4.26 -3.66 -5.02
C ASN A 172 -5.48 -4.50 -5.46
N ALA A 173 -5.26 -5.25 -6.54
CA ALA A 173 -6.14 -6.26 -7.09
C ALA A 173 -5.62 -7.68 -6.78
N GLY A 174 -4.97 -7.86 -5.62
CA GLY A 174 -4.22 -9.07 -5.27
C GLY A 174 -5.00 -10.39 -5.33
N ALA A 175 -6.32 -10.35 -5.18
CA ALA A 175 -7.19 -11.52 -5.32
C ALA A 175 -7.36 -11.98 -6.78
N PHE A 176 -7.02 -11.14 -7.76
CA PHE A 176 -7.09 -11.46 -9.18
C PHE A 176 -5.70 -11.78 -9.75
N PRO A 177 -5.53 -12.86 -10.52
CA PRO A 177 -4.22 -13.29 -10.98
C PRO A 177 -3.67 -12.42 -12.11
N ALA A 178 -2.35 -12.26 -12.13
CA ALA A 178 -1.61 -11.82 -13.31
C ALA A 178 -1.75 -12.84 -14.45
N ASN A 179 -1.68 -12.35 -15.69
CA ASN A 179 -1.69 -13.23 -16.85
C ASN A 179 -0.29 -13.81 -17.09
N ARG A 180 -0.12 -15.12 -16.87
CA ARG A 180 1.16 -15.83 -17.09
C ARG A 180 1.69 -15.78 -18.52
N TYR A 181 0.84 -15.42 -19.49
CA TYR A 181 1.22 -15.29 -20.90
C TYR A 181 1.64 -13.86 -21.27
N THR A 182 1.51 -12.89 -20.36
CA THR A 182 2.08 -11.55 -20.56
C THR A 182 3.61 -11.65 -20.50
N THR A 183 4.29 -11.02 -21.46
CA THR A 183 5.76 -11.01 -21.55
C THR A 183 6.40 -10.62 -20.22
N GLY A 184 7.37 -11.41 -19.75
CA GLY A 184 8.10 -11.17 -18.50
C GLY A 184 7.40 -11.66 -17.21
N MET A 185 6.17 -12.21 -17.31
CA MET A 185 5.49 -12.87 -16.19
C MET A 185 5.99 -14.30 -16.00
N THR A 186 6.29 -14.64 -14.74
CA THR A 186 6.83 -15.95 -14.35
C THR A 186 5.86 -16.76 -13.50
N SER A 187 4.77 -16.14 -13.06
CA SER A 187 3.73 -16.77 -12.24
C SER A 187 2.39 -16.07 -12.44
N ASN A 188 1.39 -16.44 -11.66
CA ASN A 188 0.11 -15.73 -11.58
C ASN A 188 0.17 -14.53 -10.62
N THR A 189 1.32 -14.22 -10.04
CA THR A 189 1.56 -13.07 -9.14
C THR A 189 2.38 -12.01 -9.87
N SER A 190 2.05 -10.74 -9.65
CA SER A 190 2.87 -9.62 -10.11
C SER A 190 2.77 -8.47 -9.12
N VAL A 191 3.93 -7.91 -8.76
CA VAL A 191 4.06 -6.69 -7.96
C VAL A 191 4.88 -5.71 -8.79
N SER A 192 4.22 -4.88 -9.58
CA SER A 192 4.86 -4.05 -10.60
C SER A 192 4.79 -2.56 -10.26
N ILE A 193 5.92 -1.87 -10.42
CA ILE A 193 6.08 -0.43 -10.14
C ILE A 193 6.44 0.30 -11.43
N ASN A 194 5.75 1.39 -11.72
CA ASN A 194 6.07 2.33 -12.79
C ASN A 194 6.30 3.72 -12.18
N PHE A 195 7.54 4.20 -12.20
CA PHE A 195 7.91 5.49 -11.62
C PHE A 195 7.44 6.68 -12.47
N LYS A 196 7.44 6.55 -13.81
CA LYS A 196 6.93 7.56 -14.73
C LYS A 196 5.43 7.81 -14.56
N LEU A 197 4.65 6.73 -14.47
CA LEU A 197 3.20 6.81 -14.20
C LEU A 197 2.86 7.01 -12.72
N ARG A 198 3.86 6.91 -11.83
CA ARG A 198 3.69 6.99 -10.37
C ARG A 198 2.65 6.00 -9.83
N GLN A 199 2.72 4.78 -10.34
CA GLN A 199 1.74 3.74 -10.04
C GLN A 199 2.40 2.41 -9.66
N MET A 200 1.73 1.71 -8.75
CA MET A 200 2.05 0.34 -8.37
C MET A 200 0.81 -0.53 -8.56
N VAL A 201 0.98 -1.71 -9.15
CA VAL A 201 -0.09 -2.67 -9.37
C VAL A 201 0.27 -3.99 -8.69
N ILE A 202 -0.68 -4.54 -7.93
CA ILE A 202 -0.55 -5.84 -7.26
C ILE A 202 -1.62 -6.79 -7.78
N LEU A 203 -1.18 -7.94 -8.28
CA LEU A 203 -2.01 -9.04 -8.77
C LEU A 203 -1.54 -10.37 -8.19
N GLY A 204 -2.48 -11.28 -7.93
CA GLY A 204 -2.22 -12.68 -7.56
C GLY A 204 -1.50 -12.91 -6.23
N THR A 205 -1.51 -11.92 -5.34
CA THR A 205 -1.05 -12.05 -3.96
C THR A 205 -1.89 -11.16 -3.05
N GLU A 206 -2.43 -11.72 -1.98
CA GLU A 206 -3.20 -10.96 -0.98
C GLU A 206 -2.36 -10.62 0.25
N TYR A 207 -1.05 -10.91 0.21
CA TYR A 207 -0.12 -10.56 1.28
C TYR A 207 0.07 -9.04 1.36
N ALA A 208 -0.49 -8.40 2.40
CA ALA A 208 -0.49 -6.94 2.52
C ALA A 208 0.92 -6.32 2.65
N GLY A 209 1.91 -7.10 3.07
CA GLY A 209 3.31 -6.66 3.15
C GLY A 209 3.90 -6.25 1.80
N GLU A 210 3.31 -6.66 0.67
CA GLU A 210 3.70 -6.15 -0.65
C GLU A 210 3.43 -4.65 -0.78
N MET A 211 2.31 -4.13 -0.25
CA MET A 211 2.03 -2.69 -0.27
C MET A 211 3.06 -1.92 0.56
N LYS A 212 3.33 -2.36 1.79
CA LYS A 212 4.35 -1.74 2.67
C LYS A 212 5.72 -1.70 1.98
N LYS A 213 6.21 -2.85 1.51
CA LYS A 213 7.54 -2.92 0.87
C LYS A 213 7.58 -2.31 -0.53
N GLY A 214 6.45 -2.16 -1.19
CA GLY A 214 6.28 -1.34 -2.39
C GLY A 214 6.53 0.13 -2.11
N VAL A 215 5.84 0.70 -1.11
CA VAL A 215 6.09 2.07 -0.63
C VAL A 215 7.54 2.25 -0.21
N PHE A 216 8.11 1.29 0.52
CA PHE A 216 9.52 1.37 0.91
C PHE A 216 10.47 1.36 -0.29
N THR A 217 10.17 0.58 -1.34
CA THR A 217 10.94 0.61 -2.60
C THR A 217 10.89 1.99 -3.23
N ILE A 218 9.71 2.63 -3.24
CA ILE A 218 9.53 3.98 -3.78
C ILE A 218 10.34 5.00 -2.97
N MET A 219 10.29 4.92 -1.64
CA MET A 219 11.09 5.79 -0.75
C MET A 219 12.60 5.59 -0.97
N HIS A 220 13.07 4.35 -1.07
CA HIS A 220 14.47 4.04 -1.36
C HIS A 220 14.96 4.58 -2.71
N TYR A 221 14.06 4.80 -3.68
CA TYR A 221 14.41 5.43 -4.94
C TYR A 221 14.39 6.96 -4.85
N LEU A 222 13.35 7.55 -4.25
CA LEU A 222 13.12 8.99 -4.27
C LEU A 222 13.93 9.74 -3.20
N MET A 223 14.12 9.17 -2.01
CA MET A 223 14.82 9.87 -0.92
C MET A 223 16.29 10.16 -1.24
N PRO A 224 17.08 9.22 -1.81
CA PRO A 224 18.45 9.54 -2.22
C PRO A 224 18.53 10.67 -3.25
N LYS A 225 17.57 10.76 -4.17
CA LYS A 225 17.46 11.88 -5.13
C LYS A 225 17.18 13.23 -4.45
N ALA A 226 16.50 13.21 -3.30
CA ALA A 226 16.28 14.38 -2.46
C ALA A 226 17.45 14.67 -1.50
N GLY A 227 18.58 13.95 -1.60
CA GLY A 227 19.71 14.09 -0.69
C GLY A 227 19.46 13.51 0.70
N VAL A 228 18.46 12.64 0.85
CA VAL A 228 18.10 11.98 2.11
C VAL A 228 18.49 10.51 2.06
N LEU A 229 19.25 10.07 3.07
CA LEU A 229 19.60 8.67 3.24
C LEU A 229 18.37 7.89 3.73
N SER A 230 17.91 6.92 2.95
CA SER A 230 16.85 6.02 3.36
C SER A 230 17.42 4.67 3.83
N LEU A 231 16.89 4.16 4.94
CA LEU A 231 17.46 3.06 5.70
C LEU A 231 16.43 1.96 5.99
N HIS A 232 16.87 0.70 5.88
CA HIS A 232 16.14 -0.46 6.41
C HIS A 232 16.66 -0.77 7.82
N SER A 233 16.18 -0.02 8.82
CA SER A 233 16.60 -0.12 10.22
C SER A 233 15.46 0.21 11.17
N SER A 234 15.55 -0.26 12.41
CA SER A 234 14.78 0.34 13.51
C SER A 234 15.57 1.50 14.14
N ALA A 235 14.87 2.40 14.82
CA ALA A 235 15.51 3.51 15.53
C ALA A 235 14.77 3.83 16.83
N ASN A 236 15.53 4.23 17.85
CA ASN A 236 15.00 4.75 19.11
C ASN A 236 15.86 5.89 19.65
N GLN A 237 15.28 6.68 20.57
CA GLN A 237 15.90 7.84 21.17
C GLN A 237 15.95 7.70 22.69
N GLY A 238 17.12 7.99 23.28
CA GLY A 238 17.29 8.05 24.73
C GLY A 238 16.76 9.35 25.32
N LEU A 239 16.70 9.42 26.65
CA LEU A 239 16.18 10.61 27.36
C LEU A 239 17.02 11.87 27.10
N ASP A 240 18.32 11.71 26.83
CA ASP A 240 19.25 12.80 26.53
C ASP A 240 19.27 13.18 25.03
N GLY A 241 18.38 12.60 24.22
CA GLY A 241 18.22 12.89 22.79
C GLY A 241 19.13 12.07 21.86
N ASP A 242 20.00 11.21 22.39
CA ASP A 242 20.86 10.33 21.61
C ASP A 242 20.04 9.32 20.79
N THR A 243 20.35 9.19 19.51
CA THR A 243 19.62 8.28 18.59
C THR A 243 20.45 7.06 18.27
N SER A 244 19.82 5.88 18.35
CA SER A 244 20.43 4.61 17.97
C SER A 244 19.72 4.02 16.75
N LEU A 245 20.49 3.49 15.81
CA LEU A 245 20.01 2.79 14.61
C LEU A 245 20.40 1.32 14.68
N PHE A 246 19.45 0.43 14.42
CA PHE A 246 19.68 -1.01 14.46
C PHE A 246 19.45 -1.62 13.06
N PHE A 247 20.52 -2.11 12.46
CA PHE A 247 20.48 -2.80 11.17
C PHE A 247 20.48 -4.31 11.37
N GLY A 248 19.80 -5.03 10.47
CA GLY A 248 19.68 -6.48 10.57
C GLY A 248 18.61 -7.03 9.65
N LEU A 249 18.66 -8.33 9.37
CA LEU A 249 17.64 -9.01 8.57
C LEU A 249 16.38 -9.30 9.40
N SER A 250 15.34 -9.84 8.76
CA SER A 250 14.15 -10.29 9.50
C SER A 250 14.54 -11.41 10.48
N GLY A 251 14.06 -11.32 11.73
CA GLY A 251 14.36 -12.31 12.77
C GLY A 251 15.70 -12.13 13.51
N THR A 252 16.51 -11.10 13.20
CA THR A 252 17.80 -10.87 13.87
C THR A 252 17.71 -9.98 15.12
N GLY A 253 16.50 -9.79 15.68
CA GLY A 253 16.29 -9.05 16.92
C GLY A 253 16.13 -7.52 16.81
N LYS A 254 16.13 -6.91 15.60
CA LYS A 254 15.96 -5.46 15.42
C LYS A 254 14.79 -4.89 16.25
N THR A 255 13.59 -5.40 16.01
CA THR A 255 12.35 -4.95 16.66
C THR A 255 12.38 -5.16 18.17
N THR A 256 12.94 -6.29 18.62
CA THR A 256 13.08 -6.61 20.04
C THR A 256 14.05 -5.65 20.75
N LEU A 257 15.19 -5.35 20.12
CA LEU A 257 16.22 -4.47 20.68
C LEU A 257 15.82 -3.00 20.61
N SER A 258 15.03 -2.59 19.61
CA SER A 258 14.56 -1.21 19.50
C SER A 258 13.46 -0.86 20.49
N ALA A 259 12.66 -1.85 20.92
CA ALA A 259 11.55 -1.70 21.86
C ALA A 259 12.03 -1.73 23.34
N ASP A 260 13.06 -0.95 23.64
CA ASP A 260 13.58 -0.77 25.00
C ASP A 260 12.65 0.17 25.80
N PRO A 261 12.08 -0.24 26.94
CA PRO A 261 11.22 0.63 27.77
C PRO A 261 11.89 1.93 28.24
N ALA A 262 13.22 1.98 28.29
CA ALA A 262 13.98 3.17 28.69
C ALA A 262 14.21 4.16 27.52
N ARG A 263 13.76 3.84 26.30
CA ARG A 263 14.00 4.63 25.09
C ARG A 263 12.71 4.84 24.31
N ALA A 264 12.52 6.03 23.76
CA ALA A 264 11.38 6.32 22.91
C ALA A 264 11.58 5.70 21.52
N LEU A 265 10.69 4.80 21.10
CA LEU A 265 10.74 4.20 19.76
C LEU A 265 10.42 5.27 18.71
N ILE A 266 11.29 5.44 17.72
CA ILE A 266 11.04 6.29 16.55
C ILE A 266 10.31 5.46 15.49
N GLY A 267 10.81 4.26 15.21
CA GLY A 267 10.24 3.33 14.24
C GLY A 267 10.93 1.97 14.29
N ASP A 268 10.28 0.93 13.77
CA ASP A 268 10.72 -0.46 13.89
C ASP A 268 11.39 -1.03 12.62
N ASP A 269 11.30 -0.35 11.47
CA ASP A 269 11.68 -0.95 10.19
C ASP A 269 12.19 0.04 9.12
N GLU A 270 11.57 1.21 8.92
CA GLU A 270 11.85 2.07 7.75
C GLU A 270 12.08 3.51 8.20
N HIS A 271 13.29 4.06 7.94
CA HIS A 271 13.69 5.42 8.32
C HIS A 271 14.29 6.18 7.13
#